data_AF-A0A2Z6AKH9-F1
#
_entry.id   AF-A0A2Z6AKH9-F1
#
_cell.length_a   1.000
_cell.length_b   1.000
_cell.length_c   1.000
_cell.angle_alpha   90.00
_cell.angle_beta   90.00
_cell.angle_gamma   90.00
#
_symmetry.space_group_name_H-M   'P 1'
#
loop_
_entity.id
_entity.type
_entity.pdbx_description
1 polymer ?
#
loop_
_entity_poly.entity_id
_entity_poly.type
_entity_poly.pdbx_seq_one_letter_code
_entity_poly.pdbx_strand_id
1 'polypeptide(L)'
;MDHEVANGCFGRIEESCRRLGLHYVRWSGGYAGSFPSVRVIYWGHGEPRHYLTTEDDQQLFSIERIRELGGIAAIETDYQLARQNPPPLVLIDEEPIDGAMMEPIHG
;
A
#
# COMPACT_ATOMS: atom_id res chain seq x y z
N MET A 1 9.05 16.67 -20.45
CA MET A 1 7.70 16.78 -19.87
C MET A 1 7.78 16.02 -18.57
N ASP A 2 8.03 16.71 -17.46
CA ASP A 2 8.08 16.06 -16.16
C ASP A 2 6.67 15.56 -15.83
N HIS A 3 6.52 14.25 -15.64
CA HIS A 3 5.28 13.67 -15.18
C HIS A 3 5.15 14.02 -13.69
N GLU A 4 4.41 15.08 -13.39
CA GLU A 4 4.15 15.50 -12.02
C GLU A 4 3.44 14.36 -11.27
N VAL A 5 4.13 13.78 -10.28
CA VAL A 5 3.60 12.68 -9.46
C VAL A 5 2.98 13.30 -8.21
N ALA A 6 1.85 13.97 -8.38
CA ALA A 6 1.12 14.57 -7.26
C ALA A 6 0.85 13.50 -6.20
N ASN A 7 1.13 13.83 -4.93
CA ASN A 7 0.97 12.93 -3.80
C ASN A 7 1.79 11.62 -3.91
N GLY A 8 2.84 11.59 -4.73
CA GLY A 8 3.63 10.38 -5.01
C GLY A 8 2.81 9.24 -5.64
N CYS A 9 1.61 9.52 -6.15
CA CYS A 9 0.68 8.50 -6.63
C CYS A 9 1.16 7.87 -7.94
N PHE A 10 1.33 6.55 -7.94
CA PHE A 10 1.67 5.78 -9.14
C PHE A 10 0.49 4.93 -9.56
N GLY A 11 -0.55 5.56 -10.12
CA GLY A 11 -1.86 4.93 -10.37
C GLY A 11 -1.80 3.56 -11.04
N ARG A 12 -0.96 3.38 -12.08
CA ARG A 12 -0.82 2.09 -12.78
C ARG A 12 -0.20 0.99 -11.92
N ILE A 13 0.76 1.33 -11.06
CA ILE A 13 1.42 0.38 -10.15
C ILE A 13 0.44 0.03 -9.02
N GLU A 14 -0.19 1.03 -8.40
CA GLU A 14 -1.17 0.83 -7.33
C GLU A 14 -2.37 0.00 -7.80
N GLU A 15 -2.89 0.26 -9.00
CA GLU A 15 -3.94 -0.56 -9.62
C GLU A 15 -3.50 -2.00 -9.88
N SER A 16 -2.26 -2.20 -10.33
CA SER A 16 -1.73 -3.55 -10.56
C SER A 16 -1.58 -4.31 -9.24
N CYS A 17 -1.10 -3.66 -8.18
CA CYS A 17 -1.04 -4.26 -6.85
C CYS A 17 -2.44 -4.63 -6.35
N ARG A 18 -3.44 -3.75 -6.50
CA ARG A 18 -4.83 -4.04 -6.11
C ARG A 18 -5.40 -5.23 -6.87
N ARG A 19 -5.23 -5.27 -8.20
CA ARG A 19 -5.70 -6.38 -9.05
C ARG A 19 -5.06 -7.72 -8.66
N LEU A 20 -3.78 -7.71 -8.27
CA LEU A 20 -3.02 -8.91 -7.91
C LEU A 20 -3.08 -9.25 -6.41
N GLY A 21 -3.79 -8.46 -5.59
CA GLY A 21 -3.82 -8.63 -4.14
C GLY A 21 -2.47 -8.39 -3.44
N LEU A 22 -1.57 -7.65 -4.08
CA LEU A 22 -0.25 -7.34 -3.52
C LEU A 22 -0.36 -6.19 -2.54
N HIS A 23 0.25 -6.38 -1.37
CA HIS A 23 0.36 -5.35 -0.36
C HIS A 23 1.24 -4.22 -0.87
N TYR A 24 0.91 -2.97 -0.54
CA TYR A 24 1.81 -1.86 -0.79
C TYR A 24 1.69 -0.78 0.29
N VAL A 25 2.78 -0.06 0.46
CA VAL A 25 2.85 1.18 1.21
C VAL A 25 3.36 2.26 0.26
N ARG A 26 2.69 3.41 0.28
CA ARG A 26 3.18 4.63 -0.33
C ARG A 26 3.29 5.70 0.73
N TRP A 27 4.43 6.37 0.79
CA TRP A 27 4.57 7.62 1.53
C TRP A 27 4.92 8.74 0.55
N SER A 28 4.34 9.91 0.78
CA SER A 28 4.70 11.12 0.06
C SER A 28 4.81 12.28 1.04
N GLY A 29 5.92 13.02 0.95
CA GLY A 29 6.06 14.34 1.55
C GLY A 29 5.01 15.29 0.97
N GLY A 30 4.62 16.28 1.75
CA GLY A 30 3.59 17.24 1.41
C GLY A 30 4.12 18.33 0.48
N TYR A 31 3.20 19.00 -0.22
CA TYR A 31 3.48 20.23 -0.92
C TYR A 31 2.48 21.31 -0.47
N ALA A 32 3.01 22.34 0.19
CA ALA A 32 2.20 23.40 0.78
C ALA A 32 1.27 24.04 -0.25
N GLY A 33 -0.03 24.10 0.07
CA GLY A 33 -1.06 24.62 -0.83
C GLY A 33 -1.59 23.64 -1.88
N SER A 34 -1.09 22.40 -1.92
CA SER A 34 -1.56 21.35 -2.84
C SER A 34 -2.04 20.11 -2.10
N PHE A 35 -1.14 19.38 -1.44
CA PHE A 35 -1.48 18.14 -0.72
C PHE A 35 -0.65 17.98 0.56
N PRO A 36 -1.21 17.38 1.61
CA PRO A 36 -0.47 17.09 2.84
C PRO A 36 0.49 15.91 2.63
N SER A 37 1.43 15.76 3.56
CA SER A 37 2.22 14.54 3.68
C SER A 37 1.28 13.39 4.11
N VAL A 38 1.36 12.26 3.41
CA VAL A 38 0.44 11.14 3.61
C VAL A 38 1.14 9.81 3.44
N ARG A 39 0.74 8.87 4.28
CA ARG A 39 1.06 7.46 4.15
C ARG A 39 -0.20 6.69 3.76
N VAL A 40 -0.11 5.89 2.71
CA VAL A 40 -1.19 5.05 2.20
C VAL A 40 -0.78 3.60 2.29
N ILE A 41 -1.66 2.76 2.84
CA ILE A 41 -1.40 1.34 3.03
C ILE A 41 -2.53 0.51 2.48
N TYR A 42 -2.19 -0.46 1.64
CA TYR A 42 -3.11 -1.45 1.11
C TYR A 42 -2.71 -2.84 1.57
N TRP A 43 -3.65 -3.55 2.20
CA TRP A 43 -3.44 -4.87 2.81
C TRP A 43 -3.73 -6.03 1.86
N GLY A 44 -3.59 -5.82 0.55
CA GLY A 44 -3.91 -6.82 -0.46
C GLY A 44 -5.41 -7.02 -0.72
N HIS A 45 -6.28 -6.36 0.04
CA HIS A 45 -7.73 -6.41 -0.11
C HIS A 45 -8.40 -5.13 0.40
N GLY A 46 -9.66 -4.91 -0.02
CA GLY A 46 -10.45 -3.74 0.38
C GLY A 46 -9.94 -2.43 -0.22
N GLU A 47 -10.22 -1.32 0.46
CA GLU A 47 -9.72 0.00 0.05
C GLU A 47 -8.42 0.35 0.79
N PRO A 48 -7.47 1.06 0.13
CA PRO A 48 -6.30 1.59 0.80
C PRO A 48 -6.68 2.52 1.96
N ARG A 49 -5.94 2.42 3.06
CA ARG A 49 -6.08 3.33 4.21
C ARG A 49 -5.10 4.48 4.08
N HIS A 50 -5.57 5.68 4.42
CA HIS A 50 -4.79 6.91 4.35
C HIS A 50 -4.53 7.45 5.75
N TYR A 51 -3.29 7.79 6.05
CA TYR A 51 -2.86 8.37 7.31
C TYR A 51 -2.13 9.69 7.02
N LEU A 52 -2.59 10.78 7.64
CA LEU A 52 -1.85 12.05 7.59
C LEU A 52 -0.54 11.89 8.34
N THR A 53 0.53 12.44 7.79
CA THR A 53 1.85 12.39 8.43
C THR A 53 2.51 13.76 8.46
N THR A 54 3.58 13.88 9.23
CA THR A 54 4.60 14.91 9.03
C THR A 54 5.47 14.58 7.81
N GLU A 55 6.40 15.48 7.48
CA GLU A 55 7.47 15.25 6.49
C GLU A 55 8.45 14.13 6.90
N ASP A 56 8.45 13.72 8.17
CA ASP A 56 9.31 12.63 8.70
C ASP A 56 8.53 11.29 8.85
N ASP A 57 7.42 11.13 8.11
CA ASP A 57 6.52 9.95 8.17
C ASP A 57 6.01 9.64 9.60
N GLN A 58 5.84 10.68 10.43
CA GLN A 58 5.19 10.55 11.74
C GLN A 58 3.69 10.79 11.61
N GLN A 59 2.88 9.83 12.06
CA GLN A 59 1.42 9.94 11.95
C GLN A 59 0.88 11.11 12.78
N LEU A 60 -0.04 11.86 12.16
CA LEU A 60 -0.80 12.93 12.79
C LEU A 60 -2.21 12.44 13.10
N PHE A 61 -2.70 12.81 14.28
CA PHE A 61 -4.08 12.58 14.69
C PHE A 61 -4.78 13.92 14.89
N SER A 62 -5.95 14.10 14.27
CA SER A 62 -6.82 15.23 14.61
C SER A 62 -7.50 15.00 15.96
N ILE A 63 -7.96 16.08 16.59
CA ILE A 63 -8.70 15.99 17.86
C ILE A 63 -9.98 15.17 17.68
N GLU A 64 -10.63 15.29 16.52
CA GLU A 64 -11.82 14.51 16.14
C GLU A 64 -11.48 13.02 16.09
N ARG A 65 -10.38 12.66 15.43
CA ARG A 65 -9.93 11.26 15.33
C ARG A 65 -9.56 10.68 16.69
N ILE A 66 -8.90 11.47 17.55
CA ILE A 66 -8.58 11.08 18.93
C ILE A 66 -9.88 10.77 19.71
N ARG A 67 -10.90 11.62 19.57
CA ARG A 67 -12.21 11.42 20.22
C ARG A 67 -12.95 10.20 19.68
N GLU A 68 -12.90 9.96 18.37
CA GLU A 68 -13.49 8.77 17.74
C GLU A 68 -12.83 7.46 18.22
N LEU A 69 -11.50 7.46 18.36
CA LEU A 69 -10.74 6.30 18.84
C LEU A 69 -11.02 6.01 20.32
N GLY A 70 -11.38 7.03 21.11
CA GLY A 70 -11.97 6.87 22.43
C GLY A 70 -11.01 6.44 23.55
N GLY A 71 -9.72 6.26 23.26
CA GLY A 71 -8.73 5.93 24.29
C GLY A 71 -7.33 5.68 23.74
N ILE A 72 -6.34 5.71 24.65
CA ILE A 72 -4.92 5.58 24.27
C ILE A 72 -4.60 4.24 23.60
N ALA A 73 -5.16 3.13 24.08
CA ALA A 73 -4.92 1.81 23.50
C ALA A 73 -5.41 1.70 22.04
N ALA A 74 -6.53 2.36 21.70
CA ALA A 74 -7.03 2.41 20.34
C ALA A 74 -6.15 3.30 19.44
N ILE A 75 -5.64 4.42 19.97
CA ILE A 75 -4.69 5.30 19.28
C ILE A 75 -3.38 4.56 19.01
N GLU A 76 -2.84 3.84 19.99
CA GLU A 76 -1.65 3.02 19.82
C GLU A 76 -1.86 1.93 18.78
N THR A 77 -3.03 1.27 18.78
CA THR A 77 -3.37 0.27 17.76
C THR A 77 -3.43 0.87 16.36
N ASP A 78 -4.11 2.02 16.19
CA ASP A 78 -4.17 2.74 14.92
C ASP A 78 -2.77 3.17 14.45
N TYR A 79 -1.94 3.65 15.38
CA TYR A 79 -0.54 3.98 15.13
C TYR A 79 0.28 2.78 14.65
N GLN A 80 0.16 1.62 15.30
CA GLN A 80 0.85 0.41 14.87
C GLN A 80 0.39 -0.04 13.47
N LEU A 81 -0.90 0.06 13.17
CA LEU A 81 -1.42 -0.23 11.82
C LEU A 81 -0.81 0.70 10.76
N ALA A 82 -0.65 1.98 11.08
CA ALA A 82 -0.01 2.93 10.17
C ALA A 82 1.49 2.68 9.98
N ARG A 83 2.18 2.03 10.94
CA ARG A 83 3.63 1.77 10.84
C ARG A 83 4.01 0.45 10.18
N GLN A 84 3.03 -0.40 9.86
CA GLN A 84 3.31 -1.66 9.20
C GLN A 84 3.80 -1.45 7.76
N ASN A 85 4.87 -2.15 7.40
CA ASN A 85 5.37 -2.27 6.03
C ASN A 85 5.08 -3.69 5.53
N PRO A 86 4.77 -3.87 4.24
CA PRO A 86 4.60 -5.20 3.68
C PRO A 86 5.88 -6.03 3.83
N PRO A 87 5.78 -7.35 3.99
CA PRO A 87 6.96 -8.21 3.86
C PRO A 87 7.56 -8.07 2.45
N PRO A 88 8.85 -8.41 2.27
CA PRO A 88 9.46 -8.43 0.94
C PRO A 88 8.64 -9.24 -0.06
N LEU A 89 8.51 -8.73 -1.29
CA LEU A 89 7.91 -9.48 -2.38
C LEU A 89 8.87 -10.62 -2.77
N VAL A 90 8.38 -11.85 -2.69
CA VAL A 90 9.12 -13.05 -3.11
C VAL A 90 8.45 -13.59 -4.36
N LEU A 91 9.24 -13.75 -5.43
CA LEU A 91 8.82 -14.45 -6.64
C LEU A 91 9.17 -15.94 -6.45
N ILE A 92 8.21 -16.81 -6.70
CA ILE A 92 8.40 -18.26 -6.65
C ILE A 92 8.34 -18.74 -8.09
N ASP A 93 9.38 -19.44 -8.54
CA ASP A 93 9.34 -20.13 -9.83
C ASP A 93 8.30 -21.25 -9.72
N GLU A 94 7.33 -21.28 -10.63
CA GLU A 94 6.45 -22.44 -10.74
C GLU A 94 7.31 -23.62 -11.21
N GLU A 95 7.53 -24.63 -10.37
CA GLU A 95 8.00 -25.91 -10.87
C GLU A 95 6.98 -26.39 -11.91
N PRO A 96 7.42 -26.75 -13.14
CA PRO A 96 6.49 -27.21 -14.16
C PRO A 96 5.71 -28.38 -13.59
N ILE A 97 4.38 -28.28 -13.64
CA ILE A 97 3.49 -29.38 -13.32
C ILE A 97 3.78 -30.48 -14.34
N ASP A 98 4.64 -31.41 -13.96
CA ASP A 98 5.06 -32.52 -14.80
C ASP A 98 3.86 -33.45 -14.99
N GLY A 99 3.05 -33.19 -16.04
CA GLY A 99 1.76 -33.85 -16.17
C GLY A 99 0.83 -33.35 -17.27
N ALA A 100 1.32 -33.26 -18.52
CA ALA A 100 0.48 -33.54 -19.70
C ALA A 100 1.37 -33.82 -20.93
N MET A 101 1.81 -35.08 -21.01
CA MET A 101 2.21 -35.73 -22.24
C MET A 101 1.12 -35.58 -23.31
N MET A 102 1.48 -35.14 -24.52
CA MET A 102 1.21 -35.85 -25.79
C MET A 102 1.61 -34.97 -26.98
N GLU A 103 2.80 -35.24 -27.52
CA GLU A 103 3.18 -34.80 -28.87
C GLU A 103 2.23 -35.48 -29.89
N PRO A 104 1.60 -34.75 -30.83
CA PRO A 104 0.91 -35.39 -31.93
C PRO A 104 1.95 -35.91 -32.94
N ILE A 105 2.13 -37.23 -32.96
CA ILE A 105 2.70 -37.94 -34.11
C ILE A 105 1.88 -37.59 -35.36
N HIS A 106 2.49 -36.96 -36.35
CA HIS A 106 1.98 -36.90 -37.73
C HIS A 106 3.00 -37.61 -38.61
N GLY A 107 2.53 -38.67 -39.26
CA GLY A 107 3.28 -39.51 -40.18
C GLY A 107 3.36 -38.97 -41.60
#